data_AF-A0A1V6NI22-F1
#
_entry.id   AF-A0A1V6NI22-F1
#
_cell.length_a   1.000
_cell.length_b   1.000
_cell.length_c   1.000
_cell.angle_alpha   90.00
_cell.angle_beta   90.00
_cell.angle_gamma   90.00
#
_symmetry.space_group_name_H-M   'P 1'
#
loop_
_entity.id
_entity.type
_entity.pdbx_description
1 polymer ?
#
loop_
_entity_poly.entity_id
_entity_poly.type
_entity_poly.pdbx_seq_one_letter_code
_entity_poly.pdbx_strand_id
1 'polypeptide(L)'
;MASVSGVNPYPICLLCGLEVHGMIYSQKVNPTCSGVLFRENQWKHHKKDKLEHVMVPSKEVEEVDFAKYPSMWSSICRAIIKGPNTKYFLSGITVIGHHDNGPYFVPKDRSIARIGGRTKEPQYDGGTFAQFYAATVKRQLSRFKGENVGFVVHAHCWALFDHIISTTLVEKNIEKFVRAARKYWRDHEAWGSYDSMLILWKNGIRSGVHPGFGYGCDIYKNPFIVPEVQKAIDSAMKTKEKRMQSRCSLVPLEVAIMIAEWTCPINYTPADVKNTRNMLSAWQWKLPDWFWKRRLKEDIFIELKPLGESNYPVDWQALWLDLMGLVSDREWYFYSGLPNRERVLGFMTAINANFLEMS
;
A
#
# COMPACT_ATOMS: atom_id res chain seq x y z
N MET A 1 -46.94 -3.59 -0.64
CA MET A 1 -45.62 -3.58 0.04
C MET A 1 -44.56 -3.58 -1.05
N ALA A 2 -43.88 -2.45 -1.28
CA ALA A 2 -42.77 -2.39 -2.22
C ALA A 2 -41.58 -3.14 -1.63
N SER A 3 -41.07 -4.15 -2.35
CA SER A 3 -39.84 -4.85 -1.99
C SER A 3 -38.68 -3.85 -2.03
N VAL A 4 -38.18 -3.49 -0.85
CA VAL A 4 -36.97 -2.67 -0.72
C VAL A 4 -35.76 -3.60 -0.83
N SER A 5 -35.59 -4.24 -1.98
CA SER A 5 -34.35 -4.95 -2.30
C SER A 5 -33.27 -3.91 -2.62
N GLY A 6 -32.84 -3.16 -1.59
CA GLY A 6 -31.71 -2.26 -1.71
C GLY A 6 -30.45 -3.09 -1.95
N VAL A 7 -29.60 -2.69 -2.89
CA VAL A 7 -28.31 -3.35 -3.08
C VAL A 7 -27.43 -3.06 -1.87
N ASN A 8 -26.75 -4.07 -1.29
CA ASN A 8 -25.79 -3.81 -0.21
C ASN A 8 -24.72 -2.82 -0.70
N PRO A 9 -24.37 -1.79 0.09
CA PRO A 9 -23.32 -0.88 -0.32
C PRO A 9 -22.03 -1.68 -0.50
N TYR A 10 -21.33 -1.44 -1.60
CA TYR A 10 -20.05 -2.08 -1.83
C TYR A 10 -19.10 -1.78 -0.66
N PRO A 11 -18.34 -2.79 -0.18
CA PRO A 11 -17.35 -2.57 0.86
C PRO A 11 -16.29 -1.59 0.35
N ILE A 12 -16.02 -0.54 1.12
CA ILE A 12 -15.02 0.47 0.78
C ILE A 12 -13.98 0.46 1.89
N CYS A 13 -12.70 0.47 1.49
CA CYS A 13 -11.60 0.55 2.43
C CYS A 13 -11.59 1.91 3.13
N LEU A 14 -11.64 1.89 4.47
CA LEU A 14 -11.68 3.09 5.30
C LEU A 14 -10.41 3.94 5.21
N LEU A 15 -9.27 3.35 4.81
CA LEU A 15 -7.99 4.06 4.71
C LEU A 15 -7.71 4.62 3.31
N CYS A 16 -8.01 3.87 2.25
CA CYS A 16 -7.67 4.29 0.89
C CYS A 16 -8.87 4.78 0.07
N GLY A 17 -10.10 4.62 0.58
CA GLY A 17 -11.32 5.08 -0.07
C GLY A 17 -11.73 4.27 -1.30
N LEU A 18 -11.03 3.19 -1.62
CA LEU A 18 -11.34 2.34 -2.78
C LEU A 18 -12.38 1.29 -2.45
N GLU A 19 -13.21 0.99 -3.44
CA GLU A 19 -14.09 -0.16 -3.42
C GLU A 19 -13.28 -1.46 -3.35
N VAL A 20 -13.71 -2.37 -2.49
CA VAL A 20 -13.15 -3.70 -2.33
C VAL A 20 -13.86 -4.59 -3.35
N HIS A 21 -13.20 -4.78 -4.49
CA HIS A 21 -13.68 -5.72 -5.50
C HIS A 21 -13.32 -7.15 -5.12
N GLY A 22 -14.27 -8.07 -5.35
CA GLY A 22 -13.99 -9.50 -5.30
C GLY A 22 -12.92 -9.89 -6.33
N MET A 23 -12.26 -11.04 -6.11
CA MET A 23 -11.23 -11.54 -7.05
C MET A 23 -11.75 -11.54 -8.50
N ILE A 24 -11.16 -10.69 -9.33
CA ILE A 24 -11.32 -10.77 -10.78
C ILE A 24 -10.41 -11.91 -11.25
N TYR A 25 -10.94 -13.13 -11.34
CA TYR A 25 -10.20 -14.33 -11.74
C TYR A 25 -9.63 -14.29 -13.18
N SER A 26 -9.89 -13.22 -13.95
CA SER A 26 -9.68 -13.24 -15.41
C SER A 26 -8.36 -12.69 -15.91
N GLN A 27 -7.53 -12.03 -15.10
CA GLN A 27 -6.26 -11.48 -15.61
C GLN A 27 -5.06 -12.33 -15.18
N LYS A 28 -4.72 -13.33 -16.01
CA LYS A 28 -3.35 -13.89 -16.02
C LYS A 28 -2.41 -12.79 -16.52
N VAL A 29 -1.72 -12.11 -15.63
CA VAL A 29 -0.59 -11.25 -16.02
C VAL A 29 0.58 -12.16 -16.36
N ASN A 30 1.27 -11.92 -17.48
CA ASN A 30 2.55 -12.56 -17.77
C ASN A 30 3.60 -11.97 -16.82
N PRO A 31 4.16 -12.74 -15.86
CA PRO A 31 5.15 -12.19 -14.94
C PRO A 31 6.47 -11.98 -15.69
N THR A 32 6.84 -10.73 -15.96
CA THR A 32 8.13 -10.36 -16.56
C THR A 32 9.28 -10.36 -15.56
N CYS A 33 9.04 -10.58 -14.26
CA CYS A 33 10.07 -10.58 -13.23
C CYS A 33 10.32 -11.98 -12.65
N SER A 34 11.45 -12.60 -13.02
CA SER A 34 11.88 -13.93 -12.56
C SER A 34 12.70 -13.95 -11.26
N GLY A 35 12.83 -12.81 -10.58
CA GLY A 35 13.83 -12.62 -9.51
C GLY A 35 13.36 -12.79 -8.07
N VAL A 36 12.06 -12.88 -7.78
CA VAL A 36 11.56 -12.98 -6.40
C VAL A 36 11.28 -14.45 -6.08
N LEU A 37 12.23 -15.10 -5.42
CA LEU A 37 12.09 -16.45 -4.86
C LEU A 37 11.10 -16.43 -3.70
N PHE A 38 9.80 -16.44 -4.00
CA PHE A 38 8.76 -16.59 -2.99
C PHE A 38 8.50 -18.07 -2.66
N ARG A 39 8.16 -18.34 -1.39
CA ARG A 39 7.60 -19.61 -0.89
C ARG A 39 6.15 -19.84 -1.34
N GLU A 40 5.76 -19.39 -2.54
CA GLU A 40 4.44 -19.67 -3.14
C GLU A 40 4.17 -21.17 -3.18
N ASN A 41 5.25 -21.96 -3.26
CA ASN A 41 5.22 -23.40 -3.29
C ASN A 41 4.60 -24.02 -2.03
N GLN A 42 4.72 -23.38 -0.86
CA GLN A 42 4.05 -23.83 0.36
C GLN A 42 2.53 -23.67 0.24
N TRP A 43 2.05 -22.57 -0.37
CA TRP A 43 0.63 -22.33 -0.55
C TRP A 43 0.04 -23.06 -1.77
N LYS A 44 0.87 -23.41 -2.76
CA LYS A 44 0.50 -24.27 -3.89
C LYS A 44 0.08 -25.67 -3.44
N HIS A 45 0.61 -26.18 -2.33
CA HIS A 45 0.20 -27.48 -1.78
C HIS A 45 -1.24 -27.41 -1.26
N HIS A 46 -1.61 -26.31 -0.61
CA HIS A 46 -2.98 -26.08 -0.14
C HIS A 46 -4.01 -25.88 -1.26
N LYS A 47 -3.58 -25.57 -2.48
CA LYS A 47 -4.46 -25.53 -3.66
C LYS A 47 -4.85 -26.94 -4.15
N LYS A 48 -4.05 -27.96 -3.81
CA LYS A 48 -4.28 -29.36 -4.20
C LYS A 48 -5.05 -30.15 -3.14
N ASP A 49 -4.94 -29.78 -1.87
CA ASP A 49 -5.63 -30.46 -0.78
C ASP A 49 -7.12 -30.09 -0.74
N LYS A 50 -7.97 -31.02 -0.31
CA LYS A 50 -9.42 -30.82 -0.11
C LYS A 50 -9.75 -29.84 1.03
N LEU A 51 -8.81 -29.02 1.48
CA LEU A 51 -8.97 -28.13 2.61
C LEU A 51 -9.98 -27.02 2.28
N GLU A 52 -10.90 -26.78 3.21
CA GLU A 52 -11.92 -25.74 3.07
C GLU A 52 -11.35 -24.32 3.16
N HIS A 53 -10.18 -24.14 3.78
CA HIS A 53 -9.37 -22.93 3.83
C HIS A 53 -8.08 -23.20 4.64
N VAL A 54 -7.13 -22.26 4.62
CA VAL A 54 -5.92 -22.29 5.45
C VAL A 54 -5.92 -21.09 6.38
N MET A 55 -5.58 -21.32 7.65
CA MET A 55 -5.36 -20.28 8.64
C MET A 55 -3.86 -20.08 8.82
N VAL A 56 -3.37 -18.86 8.61
CA VAL A 56 -1.96 -18.48 8.76
C VAL A 56 -1.85 -17.21 9.61
N PRO A 57 -0.67 -16.86 10.15
CA PRO A 57 -0.48 -15.55 10.78
C PRO A 57 -0.78 -14.41 9.82
N SER A 58 -1.49 -13.38 10.28
CA SER A 58 -1.82 -12.19 9.47
C SER A 58 -0.58 -11.48 8.95
N LYS A 59 0.48 -11.44 9.77
CA LYS A 59 1.76 -10.86 9.41
C LYS A 59 2.37 -11.52 8.17
N GLU A 60 2.24 -12.83 8.03
CA GLU A 60 2.72 -13.53 6.83
C GLU A 60 1.98 -13.05 5.58
N VAL A 61 0.68 -12.73 5.67
CA VAL A 61 -0.06 -12.21 4.51
C VAL A 61 0.36 -10.78 4.18
N GLU A 62 0.53 -9.93 5.18
CA GLU A 62 0.92 -8.53 5.03
C GLU A 62 2.31 -8.37 4.41
N GLU A 63 3.21 -9.31 4.66
CA GLU A 63 4.60 -9.33 4.17
C GLU A 63 4.79 -10.02 2.80
N VAL A 64 3.71 -10.47 2.17
CA VAL A 64 3.78 -11.21 0.88
C VAL A 64 3.74 -10.27 -0.33
N ASP A 65 4.46 -10.63 -1.39
CA ASP A 65 4.21 -10.07 -2.72
C ASP A 65 3.47 -11.09 -3.60
N PHE A 66 2.33 -10.69 -4.17
CA PHE A 66 1.52 -11.52 -5.06
C PHE A 66 1.87 -11.23 -6.52
N ALA A 67 3.14 -11.39 -6.92
CA ALA A 67 3.61 -11.06 -8.28
C ALA A 67 2.76 -11.70 -9.41
N LYS A 68 2.24 -12.91 -9.18
CA LYS A 68 1.39 -13.63 -10.15
C LYS A 68 -0.05 -13.16 -10.19
N TYR A 69 -0.56 -12.62 -9.07
CA TYR A 69 -1.96 -12.23 -8.88
C TYR A 69 -2.05 -10.92 -8.09
N PRO A 70 -1.49 -9.81 -8.58
CA PRO A 70 -1.45 -8.56 -7.83
C PRO A 70 -2.84 -8.08 -7.45
N SER A 71 -3.84 -8.27 -8.33
CA SER A 71 -5.25 -7.95 -8.08
C SER A 71 -5.86 -8.61 -6.85
N MET A 72 -5.26 -9.66 -6.28
CA MET A 72 -5.71 -10.19 -4.99
C MET A 72 -5.68 -9.11 -3.90
N TRP A 73 -4.73 -8.17 -3.96
CA TRP A 73 -4.59 -7.11 -2.97
C TRP A 73 -5.82 -6.19 -2.85
N SER A 74 -6.64 -6.06 -3.90
CA SER A 74 -7.87 -5.27 -3.81
C SER A 74 -8.97 -5.95 -2.99
N SER A 75 -8.82 -7.24 -2.69
CA SER A 75 -9.81 -8.08 -2.00
C SER A 75 -9.38 -8.57 -0.62
N ILE A 76 -8.07 -8.58 -0.33
CA ILE A 76 -7.51 -9.01 0.96
C ILE A 76 -7.69 -7.89 1.98
N CYS A 77 -8.56 -8.13 2.97
CA CYS A 77 -9.00 -7.11 3.92
C CYS A 77 -9.07 -7.62 5.35
N ARG A 78 -9.01 -6.65 6.27
CA ARG A 78 -9.46 -6.70 7.65
C ARG A 78 -10.80 -5.98 7.78
N ALA A 79 -11.47 -6.16 8.91
CA ALA A 79 -12.66 -5.42 9.27
C ALA A 79 -12.51 -4.80 10.67
N ILE A 80 -13.10 -3.62 10.86
CA ILE A 80 -13.27 -2.95 12.14
C ILE A 80 -14.74 -3.09 12.51
N ILE A 81 -15.05 -4.04 13.40
CA ILE A 81 -16.41 -4.47 13.69
C ILE A 81 -16.82 -3.96 15.05
N LYS A 82 -18.05 -3.44 15.16
CA LYS A 82 -18.64 -3.09 16.45
C LYS A 82 -19.08 -4.38 17.16
N GLY A 83 -18.41 -4.74 18.24
CA GLY A 83 -18.74 -5.91 19.05
C GLY A 83 -20.02 -5.74 19.88
N PRO A 84 -20.49 -6.81 20.54
CA PRO A 84 -21.74 -6.81 21.32
C PRO A 84 -21.74 -5.79 22.46
N ASN A 85 -20.58 -5.52 23.05
CA ASN A 85 -20.41 -4.51 24.10
C ASN A 85 -20.28 -3.08 23.54
N THR A 86 -20.70 -2.86 22.30
CA THR A 86 -20.57 -1.60 21.53
C THR A 86 -19.13 -1.13 21.25
N LYS A 87 -18.11 -1.85 21.71
CA LYS A 87 -16.70 -1.55 21.44
C LYS A 87 -16.29 -2.11 20.08
N TYR A 88 -15.57 -1.30 19.31
CA TYR A 88 -14.97 -1.75 18.07
C TYR A 88 -13.76 -2.68 18.34
N PHE A 89 -13.52 -3.63 17.45
CA PHE A 89 -12.31 -4.44 17.41
C PHE A 89 -11.84 -4.65 15.97
N LEU A 90 -10.55 -4.88 15.80
CA LEU A 90 -9.95 -5.23 14.52
C LEU A 90 -10.00 -6.75 14.32
N SER A 91 -10.48 -7.18 13.16
CA SER A 91 -10.51 -8.60 12.78
C SER A 91 -9.16 -9.07 12.23
N GLY A 92 -9.06 -10.38 12.03
CA GLY A 92 -8.06 -11.00 11.18
C GLY A 92 -8.25 -10.66 9.70
N ILE A 93 -7.41 -11.25 8.86
CA ILE A 93 -7.41 -11.01 7.41
C ILE A 93 -8.23 -12.09 6.68
N THR A 94 -8.96 -11.69 5.64
CA THR A 94 -9.54 -12.63 4.69
C THR A 94 -9.71 -12.00 3.31
N VAL A 95 -10.13 -12.80 2.34
CA VAL A 95 -10.56 -12.30 1.03
C VAL A 95 -12.04 -11.96 1.12
N ILE A 96 -12.39 -10.70 0.92
CA ILE A 96 -13.77 -10.25 0.81
C ILE A 96 -14.19 -10.32 -0.66
N GLY A 97 -15.16 -11.19 -0.94
CA GLY A 97 -15.79 -11.31 -2.25
C GLY A 97 -16.94 -10.32 -2.43
N HIS A 98 -17.36 -10.10 -3.67
CA HIS A 98 -18.61 -9.40 -3.94
C HIS A 98 -19.78 -10.34 -3.62
N HIS A 99 -20.61 -9.95 -2.65
CA HIS A 99 -21.83 -10.65 -2.27
C HIS A 99 -22.97 -9.64 -2.27
N ASP A 100 -23.93 -9.82 -3.18
CA ASP A 100 -24.94 -8.78 -3.43
C ASP A 100 -25.86 -8.52 -2.23
N ASN A 101 -26.02 -9.50 -1.31
CA ASN A 101 -27.02 -9.40 -0.24
C ASN A 101 -26.61 -10.01 1.12
N GLY A 102 -25.44 -10.63 1.22
CA GLY A 102 -25.01 -11.37 2.41
C GLY A 102 -24.14 -10.58 3.39
N PRO A 103 -24.02 -11.06 4.64
CA PRO A 103 -22.97 -10.62 5.55
C PRO A 103 -21.60 -11.14 5.08
N TYR A 104 -20.54 -10.51 5.57
CA TYR A 104 -19.16 -10.95 5.40
C TYR A 104 -18.67 -11.70 6.63
N PHE A 105 -17.73 -12.62 6.42
CA PHE A 105 -17.12 -13.43 7.47
C PHE A 105 -15.62 -13.15 7.54
N VAL A 106 -15.13 -12.78 8.72
CA VAL A 106 -13.70 -12.53 8.98
C VAL A 106 -13.25 -13.27 10.23
N PRO A 107 -11.98 -13.70 10.34
CA PRO A 107 -11.46 -14.25 11.58
C PRO A 107 -11.60 -13.23 12.72
N LYS A 108 -12.04 -13.65 13.90
CA LYS A 108 -12.12 -12.75 15.07
C LYS A 108 -10.75 -12.30 15.56
N ASP A 109 -9.78 -13.21 15.52
CA ASP A 109 -8.41 -12.94 15.96
C ASP A 109 -7.66 -12.11 14.91
N ARG A 110 -7.25 -10.89 15.29
CA ARG A 110 -6.45 -9.98 14.45
C ARG A 110 -5.12 -10.58 13.99
N SER A 111 -4.59 -11.56 14.71
CA SER A 111 -3.32 -12.20 14.40
C SER A 111 -3.44 -13.30 13.35
N ILE A 112 -4.66 -13.66 12.91
CA ILE A 112 -4.91 -14.79 12.02
C ILE A 112 -5.51 -14.32 10.69
N ALA A 113 -5.05 -14.93 9.60
CA ALA A 113 -5.55 -14.74 8.25
C ALA A 113 -6.15 -16.04 7.72
N ARG A 114 -7.30 -15.94 7.05
CA ARG A 114 -7.89 -17.01 6.26
C ARG A 114 -7.56 -16.82 4.79
N ILE A 115 -6.89 -17.80 4.19
CA ILE A 115 -6.53 -17.81 2.78
C ILE A 115 -7.17 -19.00 2.07
N GLY A 116 -7.75 -18.73 0.91
CA GLY A 116 -8.31 -19.75 0.03
C GLY A 116 -9.57 -20.43 0.58
N GLY A 117 -9.97 -21.49 -0.10
CA GLY A 117 -11.11 -22.32 0.26
C GLY A 117 -12.03 -22.69 -0.90
N ARG A 118 -12.64 -23.87 -0.84
CA ARG A 118 -13.64 -24.31 -1.84
C ARG A 118 -14.98 -23.63 -1.62
N THR A 119 -15.37 -23.44 -0.37
CA THR A 119 -16.60 -22.76 0.00
C THR A 119 -16.35 -21.27 0.09
N LYS A 120 -17.11 -20.50 -0.71
CA LYS A 120 -17.10 -19.03 -0.66
C LYS A 120 -17.41 -18.53 0.76
N GLU A 121 -18.26 -19.27 1.47
CA GLU A 121 -18.71 -18.95 2.81
C GLU A 121 -18.22 -20.03 3.79
N PRO A 122 -17.42 -19.66 4.81
CA PRO A 122 -17.09 -20.60 5.87
C PRO A 122 -18.39 -20.93 6.62
N GLN A 123 -18.55 -22.18 7.05
CA GLN A 123 -19.63 -22.48 7.99
C GLN A 123 -19.42 -21.64 9.25
N TYR A 124 -20.44 -20.87 9.62
CA TYR A 124 -20.38 -20.03 10.81
C TYR A 124 -20.37 -20.93 12.05
N ASP A 125 -19.22 -21.04 12.68
CA ASP A 125 -19.04 -21.81 13.92
C ASP A 125 -19.23 -20.95 15.18
N GLY A 126 -19.54 -19.66 15.03
CA GLY A 126 -19.74 -18.70 16.12
C GLY A 126 -18.50 -18.39 16.97
N GLY A 127 -17.48 -19.25 16.95
CA GLY A 127 -16.25 -19.12 17.72
C GLY A 127 -15.13 -18.43 16.94
N THR A 128 -14.88 -18.87 15.70
CA THR A 128 -13.70 -18.50 14.93
C THR A 128 -13.92 -17.25 14.07
N PHE A 129 -15.11 -17.15 13.48
CA PHE A 129 -15.45 -16.07 12.54
C PHE A 129 -16.44 -15.07 13.15
N ALA A 130 -16.24 -13.79 12.85
CA ALA A 130 -17.22 -12.74 13.05
C ALA A 130 -17.99 -12.51 11.75
N GLN A 131 -19.31 -12.41 11.89
CA GLN A 131 -20.23 -12.00 10.84
C GLN A 131 -20.49 -10.50 10.93
N PHE A 132 -20.38 -9.77 9.82
CA PHE A 132 -20.71 -8.34 9.78
C PHE A 132 -21.23 -7.88 8.41
N TYR A 133 -21.96 -6.77 8.38
CA TYR A 133 -22.32 -6.05 7.16
C TYR A 133 -21.41 -4.83 6.99
N ALA A 134 -20.98 -4.57 5.76
CA ALA A 134 -20.16 -3.40 5.46
C ALA A 134 -20.90 -2.10 5.80
N ALA A 135 -20.26 -1.28 6.63
CA ALA A 135 -20.74 0.04 7.00
C ALA A 135 -20.44 1.03 5.87
N THR A 136 -21.32 2.03 5.71
CA THR A 136 -21.04 3.16 4.83
C THR A 136 -20.34 4.27 5.60
N VAL A 137 -19.43 5.00 4.94
CA VAL A 137 -18.84 6.23 5.51
C VAL A 137 -19.94 7.24 5.87
N LYS A 138 -20.95 7.33 5.00
CA LYS A 138 -22.12 8.20 5.13
C LYS A 138 -23.08 7.69 6.21
N ARG A 139 -24.38 7.83 5.98
CA ARG A 139 -25.43 7.36 6.88
C ARG A 139 -25.67 5.87 6.63
N GLN A 140 -25.65 5.08 7.70
CA GLN A 140 -26.00 3.66 7.63
C GLN A 140 -27.48 3.50 7.22
N LEU A 141 -27.76 2.53 6.35
CA LEU A 141 -29.13 2.22 5.94
C LEU A 141 -29.93 1.65 7.12
N SER A 142 -31.20 2.05 7.24
CA SER A 142 -32.09 1.64 8.35
C SER A 142 -32.29 0.13 8.46
N ARG A 143 -32.20 -0.60 7.33
CA ARG A 143 -32.28 -2.07 7.30
C ARG A 143 -31.18 -2.79 8.08
N PHE A 144 -30.06 -2.12 8.37
CA PHE A 144 -28.99 -2.69 9.19
C PHE A 144 -29.15 -2.35 10.67
N LYS A 145 -30.32 -1.86 11.10
CA LYS A 145 -30.60 -1.59 12.50
C LYS A 145 -30.68 -2.92 13.27
N GLY A 146 -29.82 -3.08 14.26
CA GLY A 146 -29.69 -4.33 15.04
C GLY A 146 -28.67 -5.31 14.45
N GLU A 147 -28.14 -5.03 13.26
CA GLU A 147 -27.12 -5.86 12.63
C GLU A 147 -25.71 -5.46 13.09
N ASN A 148 -24.80 -6.43 13.05
CA ASN A 148 -23.38 -6.18 13.27
C ASN A 148 -22.81 -5.47 12.04
N VAL A 149 -22.54 -4.16 12.15
CA VAL A 149 -21.94 -3.37 11.08
C VAL A 149 -20.47 -3.11 11.36
N GLY A 150 -19.65 -3.11 10.30
CA GLY A 150 -18.21 -2.91 10.40
C GLY A 150 -17.61 -2.24 9.17
N PHE A 151 -16.47 -1.57 9.35
CA PHE A 151 -15.73 -0.93 8.26
C PHE A 151 -14.69 -1.88 7.71
N VAL A 152 -14.45 -1.85 6.40
CA VAL A 152 -13.43 -2.69 5.77
C VAL A 152 -12.13 -1.91 5.63
N VAL A 153 -10.99 -2.59 5.73
CA VAL A 153 -9.66 -2.01 5.50
C VAL A 153 -8.83 -3.02 4.71
N HIS A 154 -8.21 -2.63 3.59
CA HIS A 154 -7.26 -3.50 2.89
C HIS A 154 -6.10 -3.87 3.82
N ALA A 155 -5.65 -5.13 3.79
CA ALA A 155 -4.59 -5.59 4.67
C ALA A 155 -3.28 -4.82 4.45
N HIS A 156 -2.88 -4.58 3.20
CA HIS A 156 -1.69 -3.75 2.91
C HIS A 156 -1.87 -2.29 3.35
N CYS A 157 -3.10 -1.75 3.36
CA CYS A 157 -3.34 -0.39 3.85
C CYS A 157 -3.15 -0.35 5.38
N TRP A 158 -3.63 -1.36 6.09
CA TRP A 158 -3.41 -1.45 7.53
C TRP A 158 -1.92 -1.58 7.89
N ALA A 159 -1.19 -2.45 7.17
CA ALA A 159 0.26 -2.59 7.35
C ALA A 159 1.01 -1.29 7.05
N LEU A 160 0.70 -0.63 5.93
CA LEU A 160 1.28 0.66 5.57
C LEU A 160 0.98 1.76 6.60
N PHE A 161 -0.21 1.74 7.21
CA PHE A 161 -0.61 2.74 8.20
C PHE A 161 0.23 2.69 9.49
N ASP A 162 0.76 1.51 9.85
CA ASP A 162 1.63 1.33 11.01
C ASP A 162 2.93 2.17 10.92
N HIS A 163 3.35 2.53 9.70
CA HIS A 163 4.49 3.41 9.46
C HIS A 163 4.20 4.90 9.71
N ILE A 164 2.92 5.30 9.72
CA ILE A 164 2.49 6.66 10.02
C ILE A 164 2.21 6.80 11.52
N ILE A 165 1.48 5.84 12.08
CA ILE A 165 1.11 5.81 13.49
C ILE A 165 1.01 4.36 13.95
N SER A 166 1.48 4.08 15.16
CA SER A 166 1.38 2.73 15.72
C SER A 166 -0.07 2.25 15.73
N THR A 167 -0.34 1.16 15.01
CA THR A 167 -1.63 0.49 14.96
C THR A 167 -2.08 0.04 16.34
N THR A 168 -1.16 -0.25 17.25
CA THR A 168 -1.49 -0.55 18.66
C THR A 168 -2.13 0.65 19.38
N LEU A 169 -1.68 1.87 19.10
CA LEU A 169 -2.31 3.09 19.63
C LEU A 169 -3.70 3.31 19.02
N VAL A 170 -3.82 3.08 17.71
CA VAL A 170 -5.08 3.20 16.97
C VAL A 170 -6.09 2.19 17.49
N GLU A 171 -5.71 0.93 17.70
CA GLU A 171 -6.59 -0.12 18.21
C GLU A 171 -7.11 0.17 19.61
N LYS A 172 -6.28 0.74 20.50
CA LYS A 172 -6.73 1.21 21.83
C LYS A 172 -7.79 2.31 21.73
N ASN A 173 -7.82 3.05 20.63
CA ASN A 173 -8.69 4.21 20.40
C ASN A 173 -9.51 4.05 19.10
N ILE A 174 -9.89 2.81 18.76
CA ILE A 174 -10.39 2.48 17.42
C ILE A 174 -11.72 3.17 17.08
N GLU A 175 -12.54 3.49 18.07
CA GLU A 175 -13.77 4.28 17.88
C GLU A 175 -13.45 5.72 17.44
N LYS A 176 -12.47 6.36 18.10
CA LYS A 176 -11.98 7.69 17.75
C LYS A 176 -11.39 7.69 16.35
N PHE A 177 -10.63 6.66 16.00
CA PHE A 177 -10.11 6.46 14.64
C PHE A 177 -11.22 6.34 13.58
N VAL A 178 -12.23 5.51 13.82
CA VAL A 178 -13.39 5.38 12.91
C VAL A 178 -14.10 6.73 12.72
N ARG A 179 -14.28 7.51 13.80
CA ARG A 179 -14.88 8.85 13.72
C ARG A 179 -14.02 9.81 12.89
N ALA A 180 -12.70 9.80 13.08
CA ALA A 180 -11.76 10.63 12.33
C ALA A 180 -11.77 10.30 10.83
N ALA A 181 -11.67 9.01 10.47
CA ALA A 181 -11.72 8.57 9.08
C ALA A 181 -13.06 8.93 8.42
N ARG A 182 -14.18 8.76 9.13
CA ARG A 182 -15.51 9.15 8.62
C ARG A 182 -15.67 10.66 8.49
N LYS A 183 -15.04 11.47 9.34
CA LYS A 183 -15.03 12.93 9.20
C LYS A 183 -14.32 13.29 7.89
N TYR A 184 -13.07 12.82 7.74
CA TYR A 184 -12.28 13.02 6.52
C TYR A 184 -13.07 12.67 5.25
N TRP A 185 -13.60 11.45 5.14
CA TRP A 185 -14.29 11.02 3.92
C TRP A 185 -15.65 11.67 3.68
N ARG A 186 -16.29 12.28 4.70
CA ARG A 186 -17.51 13.06 4.47
C ARG A 186 -17.22 14.39 3.78
N ASP A 187 -16.02 14.91 3.97
CA ASP A 187 -15.58 16.19 3.44
C ASP A 187 -14.82 16.06 2.09
N HIS A 188 -14.65 14.83 1.57
CA HIS A 188 -13.88 14.54 0.36
C HIS A 188 -14.64 13.66 -0.63
N GLU A 189 -14.69 14.05 -1.90
CA GLU A 189 -15.47 13.37 -2.94
C GLU A 189 -14.83 12.07 -3.48
N ALA A 190 -13.55 11.81 -3.18
CA ALA A 190 -12.81 10.67 -3.73
C ALA A 190 -13.18 9.29 -3.13
N TRP A 191 -14.07 9.24 -2.13
CA TRP A 191 -14.48 7.99 -1.48
C TRP A 191 -15.40 7.14 -2.36
N GLY A 192 -15.25 5.81 -2.30
CA GLY A 192 -16.02 4.88 -3.12
C GLY A 192 -15.59 4.88 -4.59
N SER A 193 -14.35 5.31 -4.87
CA SER A 193 -13.79 5.23 -6.21
C SER A 193 -13.52 3.78 -6.58
N TYR A 194 -13.87 3.40 -7.81
CA TYR A 194 -13.55 2.09 -8.39
C TYR A 194 -12.64 2.24 -9.60
N ASP A 195 -12.03 1.13 -10.06
CA ASP A 195 -10.97 1.15 -11.07
C ASP A 195 -11.38 1.86 -12.37
N SER A 196 -12.61 1.69 -12.84
CA SER A 196 -13.05 2.36 -14.08
C SER A 196 -13.20 3.88 -13.92
N MET A 197 -13.57 4.38 -12.74
CA MET A 197 -13.52 5.82 -12.46
C MET A 197 -12.08 6.33 -12.46
N LEU A 198 -11.13 5.54 -11.94
CA LEU A 198 -9.71 5.87 -12.04
C LEU A 198 -9.24 5.86 -13.50
N ILE A 199 -9.74 4.96 -14.35
CA ILE A 199 -9.44 4.96 -15.79
C ILE A 199 -9.94 6.24 -16.48
N LEU A 200 -11.11 6.76 -16.11
CA LEU A 200 -11.61 8.02 -16.66
C LEU A 200 -10.73 9.21 -16.23
N TRP A 201 -10.21 9.19 -15.01
CA TRP A 201 -9.18 10.16 -14.57
C TRP A 201 -7.85 9.96 -15.28
N LYS A 202 -7.42 8.70 -15.51
CA LYS A 202 -6.22 8.34 -16.28
C LYS A 202 -6.28 8.92 -17.70
N ASN A 203 -7.46 8.98 -18.31
CA ASN A 203 -7.64 9.46 -19.68
C ASN A 203 -7.86 10.99 -19.80
N GLY A 204 -7.78 11.75 -18.70
CA GLY A 204 -7.97 13.20 -18.72
C GLY A 204 -9.39 13.64 -19.09
N ILE A 205 -10.37 12.73 -19.09
CA ILE A 205 -11.76 13.00 -19.52
C ILE A 205 -12.50 13.86 -18.48
N ARG A 206 -12.06 13.87 -17.22
CA ARG A 206 -12.51 14.84 -16.20
C ARG A 206 -11.41 15.86 -15.94
N SER A 207 -11.67 17.12 -16.30
CA SER A 207 -10.80 18.26 -16.00
C SER A 207 -10.83 18.55 -14.51
N GLY A 208 -9.89 17.98 -13.78
CA GLY A 208 -9.76 18.10 -12.34
C GLY A 208 -8.79 17.04 -11.86
N VAL A 209 -7.51 17.23 -12.13
CA VAL A 209 -6.46 16.34 -11.64
C VAL A 209 -6.48 16.45 -10.12
N HIS A 210 -7.11 15.48 -9.46
CA HIS A 210 -7.06 15.41 -8.00
C HIS A 210 -5.58 15.25 -7.61
N PRO A 211 -5.05 16.06 -6.68
CA PRO A 211 -3.66 15.94 -6.24
C PRO A 211 -3.39 14.48 -5.82
N GLY A 212 -2.37 13.84 -6.41
CA GLY A 212 -2.04 12.43 -6.19
C GLY A 212 -2.42 11.46 -7.32
N PHE A 213 -3.07 11.91 -8.40
CA PHE A 213 -3.37 11.07 -9.58
C PHE A 213 -2.63 11.48 -10.86
N GLY A 214 -1.73 12.48 -10.79
CA GLY A 214 -1.05 13.06 -11.95
C GLY A 214 -0.21 12.07 -12.77
N TYR A 215 0.15 10.92 -12.19
CA TYR A 215 0.93 9.87 -12.84
C TYR A 215 0.17 8.56 -13.01
N GLY A 216 -1.15 8.54 -12.79
CA GLY A 216 -1.94 7.32 -12.72
C GLY A 216 -1.59 6.44 -11.51
N CYS A 217 -2.46 5.47 -11.22
CA CYS A 217 -2.31 4.58 -10.07
C CYS A 217 -2.90 3.21 -10.44
N ASP A 218 -2.06 2.18 -10.44
CA ASP A 218 -2.52 0.80 -10.44
C ASP A 218 -2.88 0.38 -9.01
N ILE A 219 -4.17 0.42 -8.70
CA ILE A 219 -4.70 0.11 -7.36
C ILE A 219 -4.57 -1.37 -6.99
N TYR A 220 -4.25 -2.23 -7.95
CA TYR A 220 -4.02 -3.65 -7.74
C TYR A 220 -2.59 -3.93 -7.30
N LYS A 221 -1.67 -2.96 -7.42
CA LYS A 221 -0.29 -3.10 -6.95
C LYS A 221 -0.22 -2.86 -5.45
N ASN A 222 0.56 -3.70 -4.77
CA ASN A 222 0.80 -3.58 -3.35
C ASN A 222 1.49 -2.23 -3.06
N PRO A 223 0.86 -1.29 -2.36
CA PRO A 223 1.51 -0.05 -1.98
C PRO A 223 2.48 -0.25 -0.82
N PHE A 224 2.41 -1.38 -0.08
CA PHE A 224 3.29 -1.63 1.05
C PHE A 224 4.62 -2.24 0.60
N ILE A 225 4.61 -3.22 -0.31
CA ILE A 225 5.81 -3.91 -0.79
C ILE A 225 6.08 -3.59 -2.25
N VAL A 226 7.23 -2.97 -2.52
CA VAL A 226 7.70 -2.69 -3.88
C VAL A 226 9.04 -3.42 -4.10
N PRO A 227 9.06 -4.57 -4.77
CA PRO A 227 10.24 -5.43 -4.87
C PRO A 227 11.51 -4.74 -5.39
N GLU A 228 11.36 -3.80 -6.33
CA GLU A 228 12.47 -3.06 -6.91
C GLU A 228 13.11 -2.08 -5.93
N VAL A 229 12.33 -1.52 -4.99
CA VAL A 229 12.86 -0.71 -3.89
C VAL A 229 13.70 -1.58 -2.96
N GLN A 230 13.20 -2.77 -2.59
CA GLN A 230 13.98 -3.72 -1.79
C GLN A 230 15.27 -4.14 -2.52
N LYS A 231 15.19 -4.38 -3.83
CA LYS A 231 16.36 -4.72 -4.65
C LYS A 231 17.40 -3.58 -4.67
N ALA A 232 16.96 -2.33 -4.74
CA ALA A 232 17.85 -1.16 -4.66
C ALA A 232 18.56 -1.11 -3.29
N ILE A 233 17.79 -1.28 -2.19
CA ILE A 233 18.33 -1.33 -0.83
C ILE A 233 19.35 -2.47 -0.68
N ASP A 234 19.00 -3.68 -1.09
CA ASP A 234 19.88 -4.84 -1.02
C ASP A 234 21.18 -4.64 -1.81
N SER A 235 21.09 -3.95 -2.95
CA SER A 235 22.26 -3.65 -3.80
C SER A 235 23.17 -2.63 -3.12
N ALA A 236 22.59 -1.58 -2.52
CA ALA A 236 23.31 -0.56 -1.77
C ALA A 236 24.00 -1.11 -0.51
N MET A 237 23.39 -2.09 0.18
CA MET A 237 23.97 -2.77 1.33
C MET A 237 25.11 -3.74 0.96
N LYS A 238 25.07 -4.35 -0.23
CA LYS A 238 26.12 -5.27 -0.71
C LYS A 238 27.33 -4.54 -1.28
N THR A 239 27.16 -3.28 -1.65
CA THR A 239 28.23 -2.50 -2.28
C THR A 239 29.27 -2.14 -1.22
N LYS A 240 30.38 -2.87 -1.24
CA LYS A 240 31.58 -2.47 -0.48
C LYS A 240 32.13 -1.22 -1.14
N GLU A 241 32.32 -0.15 -0.37
CA GLU A 241 33.06 1.03 -0.84
C GLU A 241 34.41 0.58 -1.38
N LYS A 242 34.55 0.57 -2.71
CA LYS A 242 35.85 0.40 -3.33
C LYS A 242 36.59 1.71 -3.12
N ARG A 243 37.52 1.71 -2.17
CA ARG A 243 38.50 2.79 -1.99
C ARG A 243 39.40 2.85 -3.23
N MET A 244 38.92 3.48 -4.29
CA MET A 244 39.78 3.92 -5.39
C MET A 244 40.35 5.28 -5.02
N GLN A 245 41.68 5.37 -4.95
CA GLN A 245 42.35 6.66 -4.80
C GLN A 245 42.06 7.51 -6.05
N SER A 246 41.22 8.53 -5.89
CA SER A 246 40.89 9.46 -6.95
C SER A 246 42.07 10.39 -7.24
N ARG A 247 42.36 10.61 -8.53
CA ARG A 247 43.29 11.65 -9.01
C ARG A 247 42.59 12.99 -9.28
N CYS A 248 41.25 13.03 -9.22
CA CYS A 248 40.42 14.18 -9.61
C CYS A 248 39.69 14.85 -8.44
N SER A 249 40.09 14.59 -7.18
CA SER A 249 39.48 15.18 -5.98
C SER A 249 39.82 16.67 -5.76
N LEU A 250 40.36 17.37 -6.77
CA LEU A 250 40.86 18.75 -6.64
C LEU A 250 39.78 19.82 -6.88
N VAL A 251 38.57 19.44 -7.30
CA VAL A 251 37.48 20.40 -7.52
C VAL A 251 36.81 20.73 -6.18
N PRO A 252 36.66 22.03 -5.83
CA PRO A 252 35.93 22.43 -4.63
C PRO A 252 34.50 21.86 -4.63
N LEU A 253 34.01 21.47 -3.46
CA LEU A 253 32.70 20.82 -3.31
C LEU A 253 31.57 21.67 -3.90
N GLU A 254 31.65 22.98 -3.77
CA GLU A 254 30.67 23.93 -4.30
C GLU A 254 30.60 23.87 -5.83
N VAL A 255 31.75 23.78 -6.50
CA VAL A 255 31.83 23.64 -7.96
C VAL A 255 31.33 22.26 -8.39
N ALA A 256 31.66 21.20 -7.64
CA ALA A 256 31.14 19.86 -7.88
C ALA A 256 29.61 19.81 -7.78
N ILE A 257 29.04 20.46 -6.76
CA ILE A 257 27.59 20.61 -6.58
C ILE A 257 26.97 21.40 -7.74
N MET A 258 27.59 22.51 -8.16
CA MET A 258 27.10 23.28 -9.31
C MET A 258 27.02 22.39 -10.56
N ILE A 259 28.08 21.64 -10.86
CA ILE A 259 28.10 20.71 -12.02
C ILE A 259 27.02 19.63 -11.85
N ALA A 260 26.85 19.10 -10.64
CA ALA A 260 25.83 18.09 -10.35
C ALA A 260 24.40 18.64 -10.51
N GLU A 261 24.13 19.88 -10.10
CA GLU A 261 22.83 20.56 -10.29
C GLU A 261 22.50 20.73 -11.78
N TRP A 262 23.50 21.01 -12.60
CA TRP A 262 23.34 21.07 -14.07
C TRP A 262 23.14 19.69 -14.70
N THR A 263 23.80 18.66 -14.17
CA THR A 263 23.71 17.29 -14.70
C THR A 263 22.41 16.58 -14.29
N CYS A 264 21.86 16.95 -13.14
CA CYS A 264 20.65 16.38 -12.58
C CYS A 264 19.73 17.50 -12.08
N PRO A 265 18.85 18.08 -12.91
CA PRO A 265 17.91 19.10 -12.43
C PRO A 265 16.90 18.50 -11.42
N ILE A 266 16.12 19.35 -10.74
CA ILE A 266 15.04 18.90 -9.83
C ILE A 266 14.02 18.04 -10.59
N ASN A 267 13.67 18.44 -11.80
CA ASN A 267 12.82 17.68 -12.71
C ASN A 267 13.72 16.84 -13.63
N TYR A 268 14.24 15.74 -13.12
CA TYR A 268 15.18 14.88 -13.83
C TYR A 268 14.49 13.80 -14.69
N THR A 269 15.21 13.32 -15.69
CA THR A 269 14.87 12.19 -16.56
C THR A 269 15.76 10.97 -16.24
N PRO A 270 15.43 9.77 -16.76
CA PRO A 270 16.33 8.61 -16.64
C PRO A 270 17.74 8.87 -17.20
N ALA A 271 17.85 9.69 -18.24
CA ALA A 271 19.14 10.06 -18.82
C ALA A 271 19.97 10.91 -17.84
N ASP A 272 19.35 11.84 -17.13
CA ASP A 272 20.01 12.69 -16.14
C ASP A 272 20.54 11.87 -14.97
N VAL A 273 19.76 10.91 -14.47
CA VAL A 273 20.20 9.99 -13.40
C VAL A 273 21.42 9.17 -13.87
N LYS A 274 21.38 8.66 -15.10
CA LYS A 274 22.51 7.92 -15.70
C LYS A 274 23.74 8.80 -15.87
N ASN A 275 23.57 10.02 -16.37
CA ASN A 275 24.66 10.98 -16.52
C ASN A 275 25.29 11.33 -15.18
N THR A 276 24.47 11.54 -14.15
CA THR A 276 24.90 11.79 -12.77
C THR A 276 25.69 10.61 -12.21
N ARG A 277 25.24 9.38 -12.45
CA ARG A 277 26.00 8.17 -12.06
C ARG A 277 27.36 8.10 -12.72
N ASN A 278 27.44 8.35 -14.03
CA ASN A 278 28.70 8.36 -14.78
C ASN A 278 29.63 9.46 -14.27
N MET A 279 29.08 10.65 -14.04
CA MET A 279 29.74 11.83 -13.52
C MET A 279 30.38 11.55 -12.15
N LEU A 280 29.60 11.06 -11.19
CA LEU A 280 30.07 10.72 -9.85
C LEU A 280 31.08 9.57 -9.87
N SER A 281 30.91 8.60 -10.77
CA SER A 281 31.88 7.51 -10.93
C SER A 281 33.20 8.00 -11.54
N ALA A 282 33.16 8.92 -12.51
CA ALA A 282 34.35 9.45 -13.16
C ALA A 282 35.18 10.31 -12.21
N TRP A 283 34.52 11.17 -11.43
CA TRP A 283 35.20 12.10 -10.52
C TRP A 283 35.34 11.59 -9.09
N GLN A 284 34.68 10.48 -8.76
CA GLN A 284 34.64 9.90 -7.41
C GLN A 284 34.11 10.91 -6.37
N TRP A 285 33.17 11.75 -6.78
CA TRP A 285 32.55 12.74 -5.90
C TRP A 285 31.51 12.07 -5.01
N LYS A 286 31.41 12.60 -3.78
CA LYS A 286 30.31 12.34 -2.86
C LYS A 286 29.51 13.62 -2.68
N LEU A 287 28.23 13.57 -3.03
CA LEU A 287 27.34 14.71 -2.86
C LEU A 287 26.65 14.66 -1.49
N PRO A 288 26.38 15.82 -0.87
CA PRO A 288 25.71 15.88 0.42
C PRO A 288 24.23 15.44 0.33
N ASP A 289 23.68 14.91 1.43
CA ASP A 289 22.32 14.36 1.48
C ASP A 289 21.23 15.31 0.97
N TRP A 290 21.36 16.61 1.25
CA TRP A 290 20.38 17.60 0.81
C TRP A 290 20.24 17.65 -0.72
N PHE A 291 21.28 17.30 -1.48
CA PHE A 291 21.23 17.24 -2.95
C PHE A 291 20.20 16.22 -3.42
N TRP A 292 20.18 15.04 -2.77
CA TRP A 292 19.29 13.94 -3.09
C TRP A 292 17.87 14.21 -2.59
N LYS A 293 17.72 14.69 -1.34
CA LYS A 293 16.42 14.97 -0.71
C LYS A 293 15.59 16.03 -1.42
N ARG A 294 16.24 16.95 -2.16
CA ARG A 294 15.55 17.94 -3.00
C ARG A 294 14.96 17.37 -4.29
N ARG A 295 15.43 16.19 -4.71
CA ARG A 295 15.04 15.54 -5.98
C ARG A 295 14.06 14.40 -5.73
N LEU A 296 14.22 13.68 -4.63
CA LEU A 296 13.41 12.52 -4.30
C LEU A 296 12.46 12.83 -3.13
N LYS A 297 11.17 12.51 -3.31
CA LYS A 297 10.18 12.57 -2.23
C LYS A 297 10.40 11.39 -1.28
N GLU A 298 11.22 11.59 -0.25
CA GLU A 298 11.64 10.53 0.69
C GLU A 298 10.45 9.83 1.37
N ASP A 299 9.35 10.54 1.62
CA ASP A 299 8.16 10.03 2.32
C ASP A 299 7.49 8.81 1.67
N ILE A 300 7.70 8.60 0.36
CA ILE A 300 7.14 7.42 -0.33
C ILE A 300 8.02 6.17 -0.15
N PHE A 301 9.22 6.29 0.41
CA PHE A 301 10.13 5.19 0.66
C PHE A 301 10.21 4.90 2.16
N ILE A 302 9.13 4.32 2.69
CA ILE A 302 8.97 3.97 4.11
C ILE A 302 10.10 3.08 4.65
N GLU A 303 10.79 2.37 3.75
CA GLU A 303 11.90 1.47 4.04
C GLU A 303 13.18 2.24 4.44
N LEU A 304 13.32 3.51 4.07
CA LEU A 304 14.54 4.28 4.32
C LEU A 304 14.70 4.70 5.78
N LYS A 305 13.60 4.94 6.49
CA LYS A 305 13.62 5.32 7.91
C LYS A 305 14.29 4.24 8.78
N PRO A 306 13.81 2.98 8.81
CA PRO A 306 14.47 1.94 9.60
C PRO A 306 15.88 1.62 9.09
N LEU A 307 16.15 1.81 7.80
CA LEU A 307 17.49 1.66 7.24
C LEU A 307 18.47 2.70 7.80
N GLY A 308 18.05 3.96 7.91
CA GLY A 308 18.84 5.05 8.51
C GLY A 308 19.04 4.93 10.01
N GLU A 309 18.11 4.29 10.71
CA GLU A 309 18.23 3.95 12.14
C GLU A 309 19.12 2.71 12.39
N SER A 310 19.41 1.95 11.34
CA SER A 310 20.26 0.76 11.43
C SER A 310 21.75 1.11 11.40
N ASN A 311 22.57 0.30 12.08
CA ASN A 311 24.04 0.42 12.04
C ASN A 311 24.65 -0.28 10.81
N TYR A 312 23.84 -0.63 9.79
CA TYR A 312 24.36 -1.30 8.61
C TYR A 312 25.09 -0.31 7.70
N PRO A 313 26.23 -0.70 7.11
CA PRO A 313 26.87 0.12 6.09
C PRO A 313 25.99 0.13 4.82
N VAL A 314 25.59 1.33 4.40
CA VAL A 314 24.77 1.56 3.20
C VAL A 314 25.49 2.56 2.31
N ASP A 315 25.67 2.23 1.04
CA ASP A 315 26.05 3.22 0.02
C ASP A 315 24.83 4.09 -0.31
N TRP A 316 24.62 5.14 0.50
CA TRP A 316 23.50 6.07 0.34
C TRP A 316 23.48 6.74 -1.02
N GLN A 317 24.64 7.09 -1.57
CA GLN A 317 24.71 7.72 -2.89
C GLN A 317 24.25 6.78 -4.00
N ALA A 318 24.68 5.52 -3.96
CA ALA A 318 24.19 4.50 -4.90
C ALA A 318 22.68 4.28 -4.73
N LEU A 319 22.20 4.18 -3.49
CA LEU A 319 20.78 4.00 -3.18
C LEU A 319 19.93 5.14 -3.75
N TRP A 320 20.32 6.41 -3.50
CA TRP A 320 19.58 7.56 -4.03
C TRP A 320 19.50 7.54 -5.55
N LEU A 321 20.60 7.21 -6.24
CA LEU A 321 20.61 7.09 -7.69
C LEU A 321 19.70 5.96 -8.20
N ASP A 322 19.67 4.81 -7.51
CA ASP A 322 18.79 3.70 -7.88
C ASP A 322 17.31 4.07 -7.69
N LEU A 323 16.95 4.70 -6.55
CA LEU A 323 15.58 5.15 -6.30
C LEU A 323 15.14 6.27 -7.25
N MET A 324 16.03 7.21 -7.56
CA MET A 324 15.77 8.22 -8.59
C MET A 324 15.56 7.57 -9.95
N GLY A 325 16.37 6.56 -10.31
CA GLY A 325 16.19 5.78 -11.53
C GLY A 325 14.79 5.18 -11.63
N LEU A 326 14.33 4.54 -10.56
CA LEU A 326 12.97 3.99 -10.45
C LEU A 326 11.89 5.06 -10.67
N VAL A 327 11.95 6.19 -9.96
CA VAL A 327 10.92 7.25 -10.07
C VAL A 327 10.96 7.96 -11.43
N SER A 328 12.12 8.06 -12.07
CA SER A 328 12.25 8.70 -13.38
C SER A 328 11.70 7.86 -14.53
N ASP A 329 11.64 6.54 -14.38
CA ASP A 329 11.05 5.64 -15.36
C ASP A 329 9.52 5.69 -15.23
N ARG A 330 8.89 6.51 -16.07
CA ARG A 330 7.42 6.72 -16.03
C ARG A 330 6.63 5.44 -16.32
N GLU A 331 7.14 4.59 -17.20
CA GLU A 331 6.44 3.36 -17.56
C GLU A 331 6.47 2.41 -16.37
N TRP A 332 7.65 2.19 -15.78
CA TRP A 332 7.76 1.37 -14.58
C TRP A 332 7.00 1.98 -13.39
N TYR A 333 7.18 3.27 -13.11
CA TYR A 333 6.60 3.94 -11.95
C TYR A 333 5.08 3.79 -11.95
N PHE A 334 4.43 4.01 -13.10
CA PHE A 334 2.99 3.89 -13.28
C PHE A 334 2.43 2.51 -12.86
N TYR A 335 3.12 1.43 -13.24
CA TYR A 335 2.72 0.05 -12.94
C TYR A 335 3.35 -0.50 -11.65
N SER A 336 4.08 0.32 -10.91
CA SER A 336 4.63 -0.02 -9.62
C SER A 336 3.61 0.18 -8.50
N GLY A 337 3.94 -0.27 -7.29
CA GLY A 337 3.17 0.05 -6.09
C GLY A 337 3.35 1.49 -5.59
N LEU A 338 4.35 2.24 -6.08
CA LEU A 338 4.72 3.56 -5.53
C LEU A 338 3.68 4.65 -5.75
N PRO A 339 3.05 4.83 -6.92
CA PRO A 339 1.97 5.82 -7.08
C PRO A 339 0.79 5.52 -6.14
N ASN A 340 0.44 4.24 -5.99
CA ASN A 340 -0.61 3.83 -5.07
C ASN A 340 -0.20 4.13 -3.62
N ARG A 341 1.05 3.85 -3.26
CA ARG A 341 1.61 4.20 -1.94
C ARG A 341 1.53 5.69 -1.68
N GLU A 342 1.98 6.53 -2.59
CA GLU A 342 1.94 7.99 -2.46
C GLU A 342 0.50 8.49 -2.21
N ARG A 343 -0.45 8.02 -3.02
CA ARG A 343 -1.88 8.35 -2.88
C ARG A 343 -2.41 7.94 -1.51
N VAL A 344 -2.15 6.70 -1.10
CA VAL A 344 -2.67 6.13 0.14
C VAL A 344 -2.06 6.81 1.37
N LEU A 345 -0.75 7.08 1.36
CA LEU A 345 -0.06 7.82 2.42
C LEU A 345 -0.63 9.23 2.61
N GLY A 346 -0.98 9.91 1.51
CA GLY A 346 -1.65 11.22 1.57
C GLY A 346 -2.96 11.16 2.35
N PHE A 347 -3.82 10.18 2.04
CA PHE A 347 -5.10 10.00 2.75
C PHE A 347 -4.90 9.61 4.21
N MET A 348 -4.01 8.66 4.47
CA MET A 348 -3.71 8.21 5.82
C MET A 348 -3.16 9.33 6.72
N THR A 349 -2.31 10.19 6.18
CA THR A 349 -1.77 11.35 6.91
C THR A 349 -2.87 12.32 7.30
N ALA A 350 -3.81 12.62 6.39
CA ALA A 350 -4.94 13.49 6.67
C ALA A 350 -5.95 12.87 7.66
N ILE A 351 -6.19 11.55 7.58
CA ILE A 351 -6.99 10.82 8.56
C ILE A 351 -6.30 10.84 9.94
N ASN A 352 -4.99 10.65 9.97
CA ASN A 352 -4.21 10.68 11.21
C ASN A 352 -4.23 12.06 11.87
N ALA A 353 -4.13 13.14 11.10
CA ALA A 353 -4.27 14.51 11.62
C ALA A 353 -5.63 14.70 12.33
N ASN A 354 -6.74 14.31 11.67
CA ASN A 354 -8.06 14.31 12.30
C ASN A 354 -8.12 13.42 13.56
N PHE A 355 -7.47 12.25 13.54
CA PHE A 355 -7.41 11.36 14.69
C PHE A 355 -6.70 12.02 15.88
N LEU A 356 -5.57 12.69 15.67
CA LEU A 356 -4.84 13.33 16.76
C LEU A 356 -5.60 14.55 17.34
N GLU A 357 -6.31 15.31 16.50
CA GLU A 357 -7.08 16.49 16.92
C GLU A 357 -8.36 16.16 17.72
N MET A 358 -8.97 15.00 17.50
CA MET A 358 -10.24 14.64 18.15
C MET A 358 -10.02 14.28 19.62
N SER A 359 -10.01 15.25 20.54
CA SER A 359 -9.94 15.02 21.99
C SER A 359 -11.08 14.15 22.51
#